data_AF-A0A7C6W1K3-F1
#
_entry.id   AF-A0A7C6W1K3-F1
#
_cell.length_a   1.000
_cell.length_b   1.000
_cell.length_c   1.000
_cell.angle_alpha   90.00
_cell.angle_beta   90.00
_cell.angle_gamma   90.00
#
_symmetry.space_group_name_H-M   'P 1'
#
loop_
_entity.id
_entity.type
_entity.pdbx_description
1 polymer ?
#
loop_
_entity_poly.entity_id
_entity_poly.type
_entity_poly.pdbx_seq_one_letter_code
_entity_poly.pdbx_strand_id
1 'polypeptide(L)' 'MLQTVATVPTPRMIELLELIELASQSDVEPRLTDYLQHCRRTGYEPPVELLDMARDTIERKRVC' A
#
# COMPACT_ATOMS: atom_id res chain seq x y z
N MET A 1 14.80 13.82 -15.92
CA MET A 1 15.48 13.56 -14.64
C MET A 1 14.97 12.23 -14.12
N LEU A 2 15.83 11.21 -13.98
CA LEU A 2 15.43 9.97 -13.31
C LEU A 2 15.15 10.33 -11.85
N GLN A 3 13.88 10.37 -11.46
CA GLN A 3 13.55 10.38 -10.04
C GLN A 3 13.98 9.02 -9.51
N THR A 4 15.07 8.99 -8.74
CA THR A 4 15.50 7.79 -8.03
C THR A 4 14.39 7.46 -7.04
N VAL A 5 13.55 6.50 -7.41
CA VAL A 5 12.52 5.97 -6.53
C VAL A 5 13.24 5.26 -5.39
N ALA A 6 13.08 5.76 -4.18
CA ALA A 6 13.64 5.10 -3.02
C ALA A 6 12.74 3.90 -2.68
N THR A 7 13.32 2.71 -2.57
CA THR A 7 12.60 1.57 -2.01
C THR A 7 12.11 1.96 -0.61
N VAL A 8 10.84 1.68 -0.34
CA VAL A 8 10.24 1.91 0.97
C VAL A 8 11.13 1.29 2.06
N PRO A 9 11.55 2.03 3.11
CA PRO A 9 12.37 1.47 4.17
C PRO A 9 11.63 0.34 4.90
N THR A 10 12.35 -0.68 5.38
CA THR A 10 11.78 -1.86 6.05
C THR A 10 10.67 -1.58 7.07
N PRO A 11 10.76 -0.58 7.98
CA PRO A 11 9.66 -0.28 8.90
C PRO A 11 8.36 0.15 8.19
N ARG A 12 8.46 0.88 7.08
CA ARG A 12 7.30 1.28 6.26
C ARG A 12 6.71 0.10 5.48
N MET A 13 7.53 -0.90 5.13
CA MET A 13 7.01 -2.14 4.54
C MET A 13 6.15 -2.92 5.53
N ILE A 14 6.56 -2.97 6.81
CA ILE A 14 5.79 -3.61 7.89
C ILE A 14 4.46 -2.87 8.09
N GLU A 15 4.49 -1.53 8.18
CA GLU A 15 3.26 -0.72 8.27
C GLU A 15 2.28 -1.01 7.11
N LEU A 16 2.79 -1.15 5.88
CA LEU A 16 1.96 -1.45 4.71
C LEU A 16 1.34 -2.85 4.81
N LEU A 17 2.10 -3.86 5.24
CA LEU A 17 1.58 -5.21 5.45
C LEU A 17 0.46 -5.23 6.49
N GLU A 18 0.66 -4.56 7.63
CA GLU A 18 -0.36 -4.43 8.68
C GLU A 18 -1.64 -3.74 8.15
N LEU A 19 -1.50 -2.71 7.32
CA LEU A 19 -2.63 -2.02 6.69
C LEU A 19 -3.37 -2.91 5.69
N ILE A 20 -2.66 -3.75 4.93
CA ILE A 20 -3.26 -4.72 4.00
C ILE A 20 -4.05 -5.78 4.79
N GLU A 21 -3.46 -6.36 5.86
CA GLU A 21 -4.17 -7.32 6.70
C GLU A 21 -5.41 -6.71 7.37
N LEU A 22 -5.30 -5.47 7.87
CA LEU A 22 -6.43 -4.76 8.45
C LEU A 22 -7.50 -4.47 7.40
N ALA A 23 -7.12 -4.09 6.17
CA ALA A 23 -8.04 -3.87 5.06
C ALA A 23 -8.74 -5.16 4.63
N SER A 24 -8.08 -6.32 4.76
CA SER A 24 -8.72 -7.61 4.51
C SER A 24 -9.80 -7.94 5.56
N GLN A 25 -9.64 -7.48 6.80
CA GLN A 25 -10.55 -7.81 7.92
C GLN A 25 -11.61 -6.73 8.20
N SER A 26 -11.38 -5.49 7.77
CA SER A 26 -12.20 -4.31 8.10
C SER A 26 -12.18 -3.28 6.97
N ASP A 27 -13.19 -2.42 6.88
CA ASP A 27 -13.33 -1.46 5.76
C ASP A 27 -12.39 -0.26 5.89
N VAL A 28 -11.09 -0.55 5.92
CA VAL A 28 -10.02 0.44 6.00
C VAL A 28 -9.30 0.63 4.65
N GLU A 29 -9.92 0.22 3.54
CA GLU A 29 -9.44 0.51 2.18
C GLU A 29 -9.13 2.00 1.93
N PRO A 30 -9.88 2.98 2.49
CA PRO A 30 -9.51 4.38 2.38
C PRO A 30 -8.13 4.68 2.98
N ARG A 31 -7.82 4.07 4.14
CA ARG A 31 -6.51 4.24 4.80
C ARG A 31 -5.39 3.59 4.00
N LEU A 32 -5.63 2.42 3.42
CA LEU A 32 -4.66 1.75 2.56
C LEU A 32 -4.39 2.58 1.29
N THR A 33 -5.44 3.15 0.69
CA THR A 33 -5.32 4.05 -0.46
C THR A 33 -4.54 5.32 -0.12
N ASP A 34 -4.83 5.94 1.02
CA ASP A 34 -4.14 7.13 1.51
C ASP A 34 -2.65 6.85 1.77
N TYR A 35 -2.32 5.68 2.32
CA TYR A 35 -0.94 5.27 2.55
C TYR A 35 -0.18 5.11 1.22
N LEU A 36 -0.77 4.45 0.22
CA LEU A 36 -0.17 4.32 -1.10
C LEU A 36 0.04 5.67 -1.80
N GLN A 37 -0.92 6.59 -1.66
CA GLN A 37 -0.76 7.96 -2.16
C GLN A 37 0.36 8.72 -1.41
N HIS A 38 0.48 8.51 -0.11
CA HIS A 38 1.55 9.10 0.70
C HIS A 38 2.93 8.62 0.24
N CYS A 39 3.11 7.31 0.02
CA CYS A 39 4.33 6.74 -0.55
C CYS A 39 4.69 7.42 -1.88
N ARG A 40 3.73 7.50 -2.81
CA ARG A 40 3.95 8.15 -4.11
C ARG A 40 4.35 9.63 -3.99
N ARG A 41 3.73 10.38 -3.08
CA ARG A 41 4.05 11.81 -2.84
C ARG A 41 5.44 12.00 -2.24
N THR A 42 5.88 11.06 -1.43
CA THR A 42 7.19 11.09 -0.75
C THR A 42 8.32 10.51 -1.59
N GLY A 43 8.01 10.01 -2.80
CA GLY A 43 8.99 9.39 -3.70
C GLY A 43 9.38 7.97 -3.29
N TYR A 44 8.60 7.36 -2.39
CA TYR A 44 8.75 5.97 -2.01
C TYR A 44 7.81 5.10 -2.87
N GLU A 45 8.35 4.01 -3.39
CA GLU A 45 7.54 3.00 -4.08
C GLU A 45 7.61 1.70 -3.30
N PRO A 46 6.47 1.19 -2.81
CA PRO A 46 6.43 -0.13 -2.20
C PRO A 46 6.83 -1.19 -3.24
N PRO A 47 7.37 -2.34 -2.80
CA PRO A 47 7.59 -3.48 -3.67
C PRO A 47 6.31 -3.84 -4.43
N VAL A 48 6.46 -4.25 -5.69
CA VAL A 48 5.33 -4.62 -6.56
C VAL A 48 4.43 -5.69 -5.91
N GLU A 49 5.02 -6.62 -5.16
CA GLU A 49 4.28 -7.68 -4.45
C GLU A 49 3.33 -7.09 -3.39
N LEU A 50 3.75 -6.07 -2.65
CA LEU A 50 2.89 -5.39 -1.67
C LEU A 50 1.82 -4.54 -2.35
N LEU A 51 2.16 -3.93 -3.49
CA LEU A 51 1.20 -3.17 -4.30
C LEU A 51 0.10 -4.08 -4.85
N ASP A 52 0.45 -5.26 -5.37
CA ASP A 52 -0.53 -6.21 -5.88
C ASP A 52 -1.43 -6.76 -4.78
N MET A 53 -0.87 -7.10 -3.60
CA MET A 53 -1.70 -7.52 -2.44
C MET A 53 -2.65 -6.42 -1.97
N ALA A 54 -2.18 -5.17 -1.92
CA ALA A 54 -3.02 -4.04 -1.56
C ALA A 54 -4.17 -3.85 -2.56
N ARG A 55 -3.89 -3.97 -3.86
CA ARG A 55 -4.91 -3.84 -4.92
C ARG A 55 -5.92 -4.97 -4.86
N ASP A 56 -5.47 -6.22 -4.74
CA ASP A 56 -6.35 -7.39 -4.62
C ASP A 56 -7.26 -7.27 -3.39
N THR A 57 -6.75 -6.77 -2.26
CA THR A 57 -7.55 -6.55 -1.05
C THR A 57 -8.65 -5.52 -1.27
N ILE A 58 -8.33 -4.40 -1.94
CA ILE A 58 -9.31 -3.36 -2.28
C ILE A 58 -10.34 -3.87 -3.30
N GLU A 59 -9.88 -4.61 -4.31
CA GLU A 59 -10.76 -5.15 -5.35
C GLU A 59 -11.73 -6.18 -4.78
N ARG A 60 -11.29 -7.11 -3.93
CA ARG A 60 -12.14 -8.14 -3.30
C ARG A 60 -13.32 -7.55 -2.54
N LYS A 61 -13.11 -6.44 -1.83
CA LYS A 61 -14.16 -5.79 -1.04
C LYS A 61 -15.14 -4.98 -1.88
N ARG A 62 -14.70 -4.41 -3.00
CA ARG A 62 -15.58 -3.71 -3.95
C ARG A 62 -16.63 -4.60 -4.60
N VAL A 63 -16.45 -5.92 -4.59
CA VAL A 63 -17.37 -6.89 -5.23
C VAL A 63 -18.39 -7.49 -4.25
N CYS A 64 -18.28 -7.21 -2.94
CA CYS A 64 -19.23 -7.62 -1.91
C CYS A 64 -20.26 -6.52 -1.63
#